data_AF-A0A956G180-F1
#
_entry.id   AF-A0A956G180-F1
#
_cell.length_a   1.000
_cell.length_b   1.000
_cell.length_c   1.000
_cell.angle_alpha   90.00
_cell.angle_beta   90.00
_cell.angle_gamma   90.00
#
_symmetry.space_group_name_H-M   'P 1'
#
loop_
_entity.id
_entity.type
_entity.pdbx_description
1 polymer ?
#
loop_
_entity_poly.entity_id
_entity_poly.type
_entity_poly.pdbx_seq_one_letter_code
_entity_poly.pdbx_strand_id
1 'polypeptide(L)'
;MLKQLRCPSCGAQLDPPAANAAEVTCAYCGVTAALERPDAPRRGEPGPRQGMPVAQYKTPRWAYVFYVLPFAGVVFGIGASLYGVATGQPPGLGGILQWNANAPLELIDVNGDGDLDVVGRVNTFERSEQVVHFAAYDGKSGDELWRTASFGTTSTEHSAKSRVIGDAVVAGDSRGQLHAFALADGQPRWKVSLGEQVDHLCPGDDGEAIVVTA
;
A
#
# COMPACT_ATOMS: atom_id res chain seq x y z
N MET A 1 17.88 -43.83 -8.09
CA MET A 1 16.51 -43.92 -7.53
C MET A 1 15.87 -42.55 -7.68
N LEU A 2 14.87 -42.39 -8.55
CA LEU A 2 14.14 -41.11 -8.66
C LEU A 2 13.30 -40.92 -7.39
N LYS A 3 13.47 -39.76 -6.74
CA LYS A 3 12.67 -39.37 -5.57
C LYS A 3 11.23 -39.18 -6.05
N GLN A 4 10.29 -39.94 -5.50
CA GLN A 4 8.87 -39.79 -5.85
C GLN A 4 8.39 -38.39 -5.44
N LEU A 5 7.93 -37.60 -6.42
CA LEU A 5 7.35 -36.27 -6.19
C LEU A 5 5.91 -36.44 -5.71
N ARG A 6 5.54 -35.72 -4.64
CA ARG A 6 4.18 -35.70 -4.09
C ARG A 6 3.60 -34.29 -4.17
N CYS A 7 2.31 -34.19 -4.45
CA CYS A 7 1.60 -32.92 -4.48
C CYS A 7 1.54 -32.31 -3.06
N PRO A 8 1.93 -31.03 -2.88
CA PRO A 8 1.90 -30.37 -1.57
C PRO A 8 0.47 -30.09 -1.08
N SER A 9 -0.52 -30.03 -1.99
CA SER A 9 -1.91 -29.72 -1.66
C SER A 9 -2.72 -30.95 -1.28
N CYS A 10 -2.61 -32.06 -2.03
CA CYS A 10 -3.44 -33.26 -1.81
C CYS A 10 -2.65 -34.54 -1.48
N GLY A 11 -1.32 -34.52 -1.53
CA GLY A 11 -0.48 -35.69 -1.24
C GLY A 11 -0.43 -36.76 -2.34
N ALA A 12 -1.18 -36.60 -3.44
CA ALA A 12 -1.15 -37.50 -4.59
C ALA A 12 0.25 -37.56 -5.23
N GLN A 13 0.59 -38.69 -5.83
CA GLN A 13 1.83 -38.83 -6.56
C GLN A 13 1.76 -38.04 -7.88
N LEU A 14 2.80 -37.25 -8.14
CA LEU A 14 2.89 -36.45 -9.37
C LEU A 14 3.56 -37.26 -10.48
N ASP A 15 3.05 -37.11 -11.68
CA ASP A 15 3.71 -37.66 -12.87
C ASP A 15 5.07 -36.97 -13.08
N PRO A 16 6.08 -37.70 -13.59
CA PRO A 16 7.38 -37.12 -13.86
C PRO A 16 7.26 -35.98 -14.89
N PRO A 17 7.59 -34.73 -14.54
CA PRO A 17 7.52 -33.62 -15.47
C PRO A 17 8.64 -33.72 -16.51
N ALA A 18 8.50 -32.99 -17.63
CA ALA A 18 9.54 -32.93 -18.65
C ALA A 18 10.87 -32.45 -18.06
N ALA A 19 11.99 -32.88 -18.66
CA ALA A 19 13.33 -32.67 -18.13
C ALA A 19 13.72 -31.21 -17.90
N ASN A 20 12.98 -30.22 -18.42
CA ASN A 20 13.20 -28.78 -18.29
C ASN A 20 11.95 -28.01 -17.82
N ALA A 21 10.90 -28.69 -17.37
CA ALA A 21 9.70 -28.03 -16.86
C ALA A 21 10.02 -27.24 -15.58
N ALA A 22 9.53 -26.00 -15.51
CA ALA A 22 9.62 -25.12 -14.35
C ALA A 22 8.43 -25.31 -13.37
N GLU A 23 7.35 -25.92 -13.84
CA GLU A 23 6.13 -26.15 -13.08
C GLU A 23 5.58 -27.56 -13.35
N VAL A 24 4.77 -28.07 -12.43
CA VAL A 24 4.04 -29.33 -12.56
C VAL A 24 2.60 -29.15 -12.06
N THR A 25 1.63 -29.63 -12.85
CA THR A 25 0.22 -29.62 -12.49
C THR A 25 -0.20 -31.00 -11.97
N CYS A 26 -0.92 -31.04 -10.86
CA CYS A 26 -1.44 -32.27 -10.31
C CYS A 26 -2.65 -32.77 -11.10
N ALA A 27 -2.59 -33.98 -11.66
CA ALA A 27 -3.71 -34.60 -12.37
C ALA A 27 -4.92 -34.93 -11.48
N TYR A 28 -4.73 -34.96 -10.15
CA TYR A 28 -5.82 -35.27 -9.21
C TYR A 28 -6.57 -34.02 -8.75
N CYS A 29 -5.87 -33.01 -8.21
CA CYS A 29 -6.51 -31.81 -7.66
C CYS A 29 -6.39 -30.55 -8.53
N GLY A 30 -5.66 -30.60 -9.66
CA GLY A 30 -5.51 -29.49 -10.59
C GLY A 30 -4.54 -28.37 -10.14
N VAL A 31 -3.98 -28.44 -8.94
CA VAL A 31 -3.04 -27.43 -8.43
C VAL A 31 -1.71 -27.50 -9.21
N THR A 32 -1.23 -26.34 -9.65
CA THR A 32 0.09 -26.15 -10.25
C THR A 32 1.10 -25.69 -9.20
N ALA A 33 2.28 -26.29 -9.19
CA ALA A 33 3.37 -25.95 -8.27
C ALA A 33 4.69 -25.76 -9.03
N ALA A 34 5.49 -24.80 -8.59
CA ALA A 34 6.83 -24.56 -9.13
C ALA A 34 7.82 -25.66 -8.68
N LEU A 35 8.70 -26.06 -9.60
CA LEU A 35 9.74 -27.05 -9.37
C LEU A 35 11.07 -26.37 -9.03
N GLU A 36 11.46 -26.43 -7.76
CA GLU A 36 12.80 -26.00 -7.33
C GLU A 36 13.84 -27.02 -7.80
N ARG A 37 14.79 -26.60 -8.65
CA ARG A 37 15.81 -27.51 -9.19
C ARG A 37 17.20 -27.16 -8.65
N PRO A 38 17.97 -28.14 -8.11
CA PRO A 38 19.28 -27.87 -7.50
C PRO A 38 20.31 -27.21 -8.42
N ASP A 39 20.15 -27.37 -9.74
CA ASP A 39 21.10 -26.89 -10.75
C ASP A 39 20.75 -25.49 -11.30
N ALA A 40 19.70 -24.82 -10.78
CA ALA A 40 19.50 -23.42 -11.07
C ALA A 40 20.71 -22.62 -10.54
N PRO A 41 21.35 -21.75 -11.34
CA PRO A 41 22.56 -21.06 -10.93
C PRO A 41 22.27 -20.25 -9.66
N ARG A 42 22.91 -20.64 -8.55
CA ARG A 42 22.86 -19.86 -7.31
C ARG A 42 23.37 -18.47 -7.66
N ARG A 43 22.59 -17.44 -7.31
CA ARG A 43 23.05 -16.06 -7.33
C ARG A 43 24.35 -16.01 -6.52
N GLY A 44 25.48 -15.78 -7.20
CA GLY A 44 26.81 -15.90 -6.59
C GLY A 44 26.92 -15.02 -5.35
N GLU A 45 27.54 -15.53 -4.30
CA GLU A 45 27.89 -14.72 -3.13
C GLU A 45 28.65 -13.47 -3.59
N PRO A 46 28.35 -12.29 -3.04
CA PRO A 46 29.14 -11.09 -3.31
C PRO A 46 30.61 -11.38 -3.00
N GLY A 47 31.47 -11.25 -3.99
CA GLY A 47 32.91 -11.45 -3.81
C GLY A 47 33.48 -10.56 -2.71
N PRO A 48 34.63 -10.93 -2.11
CA PRO A 48 35.23 -10.18 -1.01
C PRO A 48 35.46 -8.73 -1.45
N ARG A 49 34.89 -7.78 -0.69
CA ARG A 49 35.05 -6.35 -0.92
C ARG A 49 36.54 -6.02 -0.84
N GLN A 50 37.15 -5.62 -1.96
CA GLN A 50 38.46 -4.99 -1.94
C GLN A 50 38.31 -3.64 -1.22
N GLY A 51 38.95 -3.51 -0.06
CA GLY A 51 38.94 -2.27 0.71
C GLY A 51 39.65 -1.16 -0.08
N MET A 52 39.00 -0.01 -0.23
CA MET A 52 39.64 1.18 -0.77
C MET A 52 40.77 1.65 0.16
N PRO A 53 41.91 2.13 -0.37
CA PRO A 53 42.97 2.69 0.46
C PRO A 53 42.48 3.97 1.14
N VAL A 54 42.57 4.02 2.47
CA VAL A 54 42.22 5.20 3.27
C VAL A 54 43.36 6.22 3.15
N ALA A 55 43.13 7.30 2.41
CA ALA A 55 44.04 8.44 2.40
C ALA A 55 43.95 9.19 3.74
N GLN A 56 45.01 9.15 4.54
CA GLN A 56 45.10 9.90 5.78
C GLN A 56 45.31 11.39 5.49
N TYR A 57 44.23 12.18 5.52
CA TYR A 57 44.30 13.64 5.45
C TYR A 57 44.59 14.22 6.84
N LYS A 58 45.77 14.84 7.01
CA LYS A 58 46.07 15.66 8.20
C LYS A 58 45.33 16.99 8.09
N THR A 59 44.35 17.22 8.97
CA THR A 59 43.50 18.42 8.96
C THR A 59 44.22 19.66 9.51
N PRO A 60 44.19 20.80 8.80
CA PRO A 60 44.79 22.05 9.27
C PRO A 60 43.90 22.80 10.27
N ARG A 61 44.53 23.59 11.16
CA ARG A 61 43.93 24.21 12.35
C ARG A 61 42.78 25.21 12.11
N TRP A 62 42.52 25.63 10.86
CA TRP A 62 41.40 26.52 10.52
C TRP A 62 40.03 25.81 10.50
N ALA A 63 39.99 24.48 10.55
CA ALA A 63 38.76 23.69 10.59
C ALA A 63 37.93 23.84 11.89
N TYR A 64 38.48 24.46 12.94
CA TYR A 64 37.79 24.64 14.23
C TYR A 64 36.70 25.72 14.23
N VAL A 65 36.72 26.66 13.28
CA VAL A 65 35.72 27.74 13.21
C VAL A 65 34.34 27.21 12.74
N PHE A 66 34.31 26.07 12.06
CA PHE A 66 33.07 25.45 11.56
C PHE A 66 32.30 24.60 12.59
N TYR A 67 32.83 24.40 13.81
CA TYR A 67 32.22 23.50 14.80
C TYR A 67 31.21 24.15 15.77
N VAL A 68 31.15 25.49 15.87
CA VAL A 68 30.31 26.16 16.88
C VAL A 68 28.91 26.53 16.34
N LEU A 69 28.78 26.81 15.04
CA LEU A 69 27.51 27.15 14.41
C LEU A 69 26.51 25.97 14.24
N PRO A 70 26.90 24.71 14.01
CA PRO A 70 25.94 23.61 13.96
C PRO A 70 25.42 23.19 15.34
N PHE A 71 26.10 23.54 16.44
CA PHE A 71 25.64 23.14 17.79
C PHE A 71 24.39 23.92 18.25
N ALA A 72 24.23 25.18 17.86
CA ALA A 72 23.00 25.93 18.12
C ALA A 72 21.80 25.37 17.32
N GLY A 73 22.04 24.96 16.06
CA GLY A 73 21.03 24.32 15.22
C GLY A 73 20.62 22.93 15.73
N VAL A 74 21.56 22.14 16.25
CA VAL A 74 21.30 20.82 16.83
C VAL A 74 20.52 20.92 18.14
N VAL A 75 20.82 21.91 19.01
CA VAL A 75 20.03 22.13 20.24
C VAL A 75 18.61 22.60 19.90
N PHE A 76 18.42 23.44 18.88
CA PHE A 76 17.10 23.85 18.41
C PHE A 76 16.32 22.68 17.75
N GLY A 77 17.00 21.84 16.97
CA GLY A 77 16.41 20.64 16.36
C GLY A 77 16.02 19.56 17.37
N ILE A 78 16.84 19.34 18.41
CA ILE A 78 16.51 18.41 19.50
C ILE A 78 15.40 19.00 20.39
N GLY A 79 15.41 20.30 20.66
CA GLY A 79 14.33 20.97 21.41
C GLY A 79 12.98 20.87 20.71
N ALA A 80 12.92 21.12 19.40
CA ALA A 80 11.72 20.97 18.59
C ALA A 80 11.27 19.50 18.48
N SER A 81 12.22 18.55 18.38
CA SER A 81 11.91 17.11 18.34
C SER A 81 11.39 16.59 19.68
N LEU A 82 11.97 17.01 20.80
CA LEU A 82 11.50 16.65 22.13
C LEU A 82 10.16 17.34 22.46
N TYR A 83 9.91 18.54 21.94
CA TYR A 83 8.60 19.19 22.04
C TYR A 83 7.53 18.45 21.24
N GLY A 84 7.84 17.99 20.03
CA GLY A 84 6.95 17.17 19.20
C GLY A 84 6.66 15.80 19.82
N VAL A 85 7.65 15.16 20.46
CA VAL A 85 7.46 13.90 21.20
C VAL A 85 6.66 14.13 22.50
N ALA A 86 6.87 15.25 23.20
CA ALA A 86 6.16 15.58 24.43
C ALA A 86 4.70 16.02 24.19
N THR A 87 4.37 16.53 23.00
CA THR A 87 3.02 16.98 22.62
C THR A 87 2.32 16.02 21.64
N GLY A 88 3.01 14.99 21.17
CA GLY A 88 2.50 14.01 20.21
C GLY A 88 2.36 14.53 18.77
N GLN A 89 2.89 15.70 18.43
CA GLN A 89 2.68 16.36 17.14
C GLN A 89 4.02 16.73 16.48
N PRO A 90 4.50 16.03 15.44
CA PRO A 90 5.62 16.51 14.64
C PRO A 90 5.21 17.81 13.91
N PRO A 91 6.08 18.84 13.88
CA PRO A 91 5.75 20.11 13.23
C PRO A 91 5.72 19.93 11.71
N GLY A 92 4.58 20.25 11.08
CA GLY A 92 4.47 20.42 9.62
C GLY A 92 3.77 19.31 8.84
N LEU A 93 3.29 18.26 9.51
CA LEU A 93 2.38 17.30 8.89
C LEU A 93 0.99 17.53 9.47
N GLY A 94 0.02 17.91 8.63
CA GLY A 94 -1.38 17.56 8.93
C GLY A 94 -1.43 16.07 9.32
N GLY A 95 -2.32 15.70 10.24
CA GLY A 95 -2.30 14.40 10.92
C GLY A 95 -1.85 13.24 10.04
N ILE A 96 -0.98 12.37 10.58
CA ILE A 96 -0.32 11.28 9.83
C ILE A 96 -1.36 10.58 8.95
N LEU A 97 -1.21 10.72 7.63
CA LEU A 97 -2.03 10.01 6.66
C LEU A 97 -1.48 8.60 6.52
N GLN A 98 -2.35 7.61 6.71
CA GLN A 98 -1.99 6.20 6.65
C GLN A 98 -2.87 5.49 5.63
N TRP A 99 -2.22 4.78 4.70
CA TRP A 99 -2.91 3.82 3.83
C TRP A 99 -3.49 2.66 4.64
N ASN A 100 -4.73 2.30 4.35
CA ASN A 100 -5.41 1.23 5.06
C ASN A 100 -5.33 -0.09 4.28
N ALA A 101 -4.46 -1.01 4.71
CA ALA A 101 -4.22 -2.30 4.06
C ALA A 101 -5.44 -3.25 4.04
N ASN A 102 -6.49 -2.96 4.81
CA ASN A 102 -7.71 -3.78 4.83
C ASN A 102 -8.76 -3.32 3.79
N ALA A 103 -8.44 -2.30 2.99
CA ALA A 103 -9.26 -1.87 1.88
C ALA A 103 -8.53 -2.10 0.56
N PRO A 104 -9.24 -2.39 -0.54
CA PRO A 104 -8.61 -2.52 -1.85
C PRO A 104 -7.97 -1.19 -2.25
N LEU A 105 -6.81 -1.32 -2.87
CA LEU A 105 -6.10 -0.26 -3.56
C LEU A 105 -6.30 -0.49 -5.06
N GLU A 106 -6.63 0.57 -5.78
CA GLU A 106 -6.89 0.52 -7.21
C GLU A 106 -5.94 1.44 -7.96
N LEU A 107 -5.51 0.98 -9.14
CA LEU A 107 -4.57 1.69 -10.01
C LEU A 107 -5.30 2.13 -11.26
N ILE A 108 -5.45 3.44 -11.42
CA ILE A 108 -6.17 4.06 -12.55
C ILE A 108 -5.58 5.44 -12.81
N ASP A 109 -5.43 5.82 -14.07
CA ASP A 109 -5.02 7.17 -14.45
C ASP A 109 -6.19 8.14 -14.20
N VAL A 110 -6.10 8.94 -13.13
CA VAL A 110 -7.15 9.85 -12.69
C VAL A 110 -7.02 11.21 -13.37
N ASN A 111 -5.79 11.70 -13.53
CA ASN A 111 -5.52 13.04 -14.05
C ASN A 111 -5.26 13.08 -15.57
N GLY A 112 -5.20 11.92 -16.23
CA GLY A 112 -5.01 11.78 -17.66
C GLY A 112 -3.56 12.02 -18.11
N ASP A 113 -2.57 11.90 -17.22
CA ASP A 113 -1.16 12.12 -17.54
C ASP A 113 -0.47 10.88 -18.14
N GLY A 114 -1.15 9.73 -18.14
CA GLY A 114 -0.70 8.46 -18.71
C GLY A 114 0.07 7.57 -17.72
N ASP A 115 0.34 8.02 -16.50
CA ASP A 115 0.84 7.19 -15.40
C ASP A 115 -0.35 6.68 -14.54
N LEU A 116 -0.19 5.52 -13.89
CA LEU A 116 -1.26 4.96 -13.06
C LEU A 116 -1.24 5.57 -11.66
N ASP A 117 -2.37 6.14 -11.24
CA ASP A 117 -2.53 6.75 -9.92
C ASP A 117 -3.05 5.75 -8.90
N VAL A 118 -2.78 6.03 -7.63
CA VAL A 118 -3.20 5.20 -6.51
C VAL A 118 -4.48 5.74 -5.90
N VAL A 119 -5.56 4.96 -5.97
CA VAL A 119 -6.87 5.30 -5.41
C VAL A 119 -7.25 4.32 -4.32
N GLY A 120 -7.76 4.82 -3.19
CA GLY A 120 -8.31 3.94 -2.17
C GLY A 120 -8.56 4.61 -0.82
N ARG A 121 -8.74 3.77 0.21
CA ARG A 121 -9.04 4.22 1.58
C ARG A 121 -7.78 4.67 2.31
N VAL A 122 -7.83 5.87 2.86
CA VAL A 122 -6.79 6.45 3.71
C VAL A 122 -7.37 6.90 5.04
N ASN A 123 -6.55 6.89 6.07
CA ASN A 123 -6.91 7.33 7.40
C ASN A 123 -6.06 8.55 7.79
N THR A 124 -6.67 9.57 8.37
CA THR A 124 -5.97 10.64 9.08
C THR A 124 -6.08 10.42 10.59
N PHE A 125 -5.13 10.95 11.36
CA PHE A 125 -5.22 10.92 12.82
C PHE A 125 -5.65 12.30 13.34
N GLU A 126 -6.89 12.40 13.82
CA GLU A 126 -7.49 13.65 14.29
C GLU A 126 -7.97 13.49 15.73
N ARG A 127 -7.46 14.30 16.65
CA ARG A 127 -7.90 14.33 18.07
C ARG A 127 -7.97 12.94 18.73
N SER A 128 -7.01 12.07 18.42
CA SER A 128 -6.93 10.68 18.88
C SER A 128 -7.89 9.68 18.24
N GLU A 129 -8.61 10.07 17.18
CA GLU A 129 -9.41 9.18 16.36
C GLU A 129 -8.79 9.03 14.97
N GLN A 130 -8.94 7.84 14.38
CA GLN A 130 -8.63 7.65 12.97
C GLN A 130 -9.86 7.98 12.15
N VAL A 131 -9.76 8.99 11.29
CA VAL A 131 -10.84 9.42 10.40
C VAL A 131 -10.62 8.80 9.04
N VAL A 132 -11.66 8.18 8.48
CA VAL A 132 -11.62 7.48 7.20
C VAL A 132 -11.93 8.46 6.08
N HIS A 133 -11.15 8.39 5.01
CA HIS A 133 -11.37 9.11 3.76
C HIS A 133 -11.13 8.16 2.57
N PHE A 134 -11.57 8.59 1.39
CA PHE A 134 -11.02 8.09 0.13
C PHE A 134 -10.13 9.17 -0.48
N ALA A 135 -9.07 8.75 -1.17
CA ALA A 135 -8.14 9.67 -1.79
C ALA A 135 -7.54 9.06 -3.06
N ALA A 136 -7.04 9.95 -3.92
CA ALA A 136 -6.19 9.61 -5.06
C ALA A 136 -4.85 10.33 -4.96
N TYR A 137 -3.78 9.63 -5.33
CA TYR A 137 -2.42 10.15 -5.36
C TYR A 137 -1.80 9.88 -6.72
N ASP A 138 -1.14 10.90 -7.26
CA ASP A 138 -0.43 10.83 -8.52
C ASP A 138 0.65 9.74 -8.47
N GLY A 139 0.62 8.82 -9.44
CA GLY A 139 1.56 7.70 -9.48
C GLY A 139 3.00 8.10 -9.80
N LYS A 140 3.20 9.25 -10.46
CA LYS A 140 4.50 9.75 -10.89
C LYS A 140 5.18 10.56 -9.80
N SER A 141 4.47 11.52 -9.19
CA SER A 141 5.00 12.46 -8.20
C SER A 141 4.69 12.05 -6.76
N GLY A 142 3.63 11.28 -6.52
CA GLY A 142 3.11 10.96 -5.18
C GLY A 142 2.27 12.08 -4.57
N ASP A 143 1.99 13.15 -5.31
CA ASP A 143 1.16 14.25 -4.84
C ASP A 143 -0.30 13.82 -4.66
N GLU A 144 -0.99 14.41 -3.67
CA GLU A 144 -2.43 14.18 -3.50
C GLU A 144 -3.20 14.89 -4.61
N LEU A 145 -3.94 14.11 -5.40
CA LEU A 145 -4.84 14.65 -6.43
C LEU A 145 -6.13 15.15 -5.79
N TRP A 146 -6.72 14.33 -4.92
CA TRP A 146 -7.89 14.70 -4.13
C TRP A 146 -8.05 13.80 -2.90
N ARG A 147 -8.83 14.27 -1.94
CA ARG A 147 -9.31 13.51 -0.79
C ARG A 147 -10.75 13.91 -0.47
N THR A 148 -11.60 12.93 -0.17
CA THR A 148 -12.99 13.18 0.22
C THR A 148 -13.07 13.88 1.58
N ALA A 149 -14.22 14.47 1.88
CA ALA A 149 -14.59 14.74 3.26
C ALA A 149 -14.57 13.45 4.11
N SER A 150 -14.58 13.59 5.44
CA SER A 150 -14.64 12.45 6.36
C SER A 150 -15.81 11.52 5.99
N PHE A 151 -15.48 10.26 5.75
CA PHE A 151 -16.45 9.18 5.54
C PHE A 151 -16.95 8.60 6.87
N GLY A 152 -16.25 8.90 7.97
CA GLY A 152 -16.53 8.39 9.30
C GLY A 152 -15.22 8.15 10.05
N THR A 153 -15.27 7.35 11.11
CA THR A 153 -14.08 6.96 11.86
C THR A 153 -13.75 5.50 11.60
N THR A 154 -12.53 5.05 11.87
CA THR A 154 -12.19 3.63 11.79
C THR A 154 -13.03 2.80 12.75
N SER A 155 -13.53 3.36 13.87
CA SER A 155 -14.39 2.63 14.81
C SER A 155 -15.79 2.35 14.26
N THR A 156 -16.33 3.19 13.37
CA THR A 156 -17.62 2.94 12.71
C THR A 156 -17.43 2.26 11.36
N GLU A 157 -16.46 2.70 10.57
CA GLU A 157 -16.27 2.30 9.17
C GLU A 157 -15.16 1.26 8.97
N HIS A 158 -14.81 0.49 10.01
CA HIS A 158 -13.79 -0.56 9.91
C HIS A 158 -14.10 -1.54 8.76
N SER A 159 -15.38 -1.92 8.66
CA SER A 159 -15.91 -2.88 7.70
C SER A 159 -16.36 -2.28 6.37
N ALA A 160 -16.24 -0.95 6.20
CA ALA A 160 -16.65 -0.28 4.96
C ALA A 160 -15.95 -0.89 3.75
N LYS A 161 -16.72 -1.16 2.71
CA LYS A 161 -16.25 -1.70 1.44
C LYS A 161 -16.23 -0.58 0.42
N SER A 162 -15.20 -0.53 -0.42
CA SER A 162 -15.12 0.46 -1.49
C SER A 162 -14.55 -0.16 -2.76
N ARG A 163 -14.92 0.42 -3.91
CA ARG A 163 -14.32 0.10 -5.20
C ARG A 163 -14.44 1.25 -6.19
N VAL A 164 -13.49 1.39 -7.13
CA VAL A 164 -13.64 2.23 -8.32
C VAL A 164 -14.52 1.48 -9.32
N ILE A 165 -15.61 2.11 -9.72
CA ILE A 165 -16.58 1.58 -10.68
C ILE A 165 -16.91 2.69 -11.68
N GLY A 166 -16.51 2.49 -12.93
CA GLY A 166 -16.58 3.53 -13.95
C GLY A 166 -15.77 4.77 -13.53
N ASP A 167 -16.45 5.91 -13.43
CA ASP A 167 -15.85 7.20 -13.07
C ASP A 167 -16.16 7.62 -11.62
N ALA A 168 -16.42 6.64 -10.74
CA ALA A 168 -16.71 6.88 -9.34
C ALA A 168 -16.02 5.91 -8.39
N VAL A 169 -15.68 6.39 -7.19
CA VAL A 169 -15.43 5.54 -6.02
C VAL A 169 -16.75 5.27 -5.33
N VAL A 170 -17.17 4.01 -5.33
CA VAL A 170 -18.39 3.55 -4.66
C VAL A 170 -18.01 2.95 -3.32
N ALA A 171 -18.69 3.34 -2.24
CA ALA A 171 -18.39 2.89 -0.89
C ALA A 171 -19.64 2.62 -0.05
N GLY A 172 -19.69 1.47 0.61
CA GLY A 172 -20.72 1.09 1.58
C GLY A 172 -20.30 1.45 3.00
N ASP A 173 -21.16 2.13 3.75
CA ASP A 173 -20.95 2.44 5.16
C ASP A 173 -21.57 1.40 6.12
N SER A 174 -21.22 1.52 7.39
CA SER A 174 -21.69 0.68 8.48
C SER A 174 -23.21 0.75 8.74
N ARG A 175 -23.92 1.67 8.10
CA ARG A 175 -25.38 1.84 8.23
C ARG A 175 -26.14 1.34 6.99
N GLY A 176 -25.45 0.67 6.06
CA GLY A 176 -26.06 0.17 4.84
C GLY A 176 -26.39 1.27 3.83
N GLN A 177 -25.66 2.39 3.89
CA GLN A 177 -25.72 3.39 2.83
C GLN A 177 -24.60 3.14 1.83
N LEU A 178 -24.95 3.20 0.55
CA LEU A 178 -24.00 3.18 -0.55
C LEU A 178 -23.80 4.61 -1.06
N HIS A 179 -22.56 5.06 -1.06
CA HIS A 179 -22.16 6.39 -1.49
C HIS A 179 -21.35 6.27 -2.78
N ALA A 180 -21.46 7.26 -3.66
CA ALA A 180 -20.53 7.43 -4.77
C ALA A 180 -19.87 8.79 -4.73
N PHE A 181 -18.56 8.78 -4.93
CA PHE A 181 -17.72 9.96 -5.07
C PHE A 181 -17.15 9.98 -6.48
N ALA A 182 -17.10 11.14 -7.12
CA ALA A 182 -16.50 11.27 -8.44
C ALA A 182 -15.01 10.89 -8.37
N LEU A 183 -14.55 10.07 -9.32
CA LEU A 183 -13.14 9.68 -9.40
C LEU A 183 -12.23 10.87 -9.73
N ALA A 184 -12.74 11.87 -10.43
CA ALA A 184 -11.96 13.02 -10.89
C ALA A 184 -11.55 13.98 -9.75
N ASP A 185 -12.39 14.13 -8.72
CA ASP A 185 -12.20 15.17 -7.69
C ASP A 185 -12.64 14.77 -6.27
N GLY A 186 -13.11 13.53 -6.07
CA GLY A 186 -13.59 13.03 -4.78
C GLY A 186 -14.91 13.64 -4.31
N GLN A 187 -15.62 14.44 -5.12
CA GLN A 187 -16.87 15.07 -4.70
C GLN A 187 -18.02 14.06 -4.65
N PRO A 188 -18.95 14.17 -3.67
CA PRO A 188 -20.09 13.27 -3.58
C PRO A 188 -21.02 13.46 -4.79
N ARG A 189 -21.42 12.34 -5.42
CA ARG A 189 -22.36 12.32 -6.55
C ARG A 189 -23.76 11.92 -6.11
N TRP A 190 -23.86 10.77 -5.43
CA TRP A 190 -25.13 10.23 -4.98
C TRP A 190 -24.97 9.37 -3.74
N LYS A 191 -26.10 9.11 -3.08
CA LYS A 191 -26.22 8.17 -1.97
C LYS A 191 -27.53 7.41 -2.07
N VAL A 192 -27.50 6.11 -1.86
CA VAL A 192 -28.68 5.24 -1.79
C VAL A 192 -28.66 4.41 -0.52
N SER A 193 -29.83 4.10 0.01
CA SER A 193 -29.98 3.20 1.16
C SER A 193 -30.25 1.78 0.68
N LEU A 194 -29.42 0.84 1.12
CA LEU A 194 -29.59 -0.58 0.85
C LEU A 194 -30.36 -1.28 1.98
N GLY A 195 -30.48 -0.64 3.15
CA GLY A 195 -31.10 -1.22 4.35
C GLY A 195 -30.20 -2.21 5.10
N GLU A 196 -29.14 -2.68 4.45
CA GLU A 196 -28.18 -3.66 4.97
C GLU A 196 -26.75 -3.29 4.59
N GLN A 197 -25.80 -3.73 5.40
CA GLN A 197 -24.39 -3.48 5.15
C GLN A 197 -23.91 -4.17 3.87
N VAL A 198 -22.99 -3.51 3.19
CA VAL A 198 -22.32 -4.06 2.01
C VAL A 198 -21.29 -5.08 2.45
N ASP A 199 -21.42 -6.31 1.97
CA ASP A 199 -20.44 -7.38 2.14
C ASP A 199 -19.41 -7.36 1.00
N HIS A 200 -19.87 -7.23 -0.25
CA HIS A 200 -19.01 -7.17 -1.43
C HIS A 200 -19.45 -6.12 -2.46
N LEU A 201 -18.45 -5.51 -3.11
CA LEU A 201 -18.61 -4.63 -4.27
C LEU A 201 -17.78 -5.16 -5.43
N CYS A 202 -18.44 -5.40 -6.56
CA CYS A 202 -17.81 -5.83 -7.80
C CYS A 202 -18.20 -4.87 -8.92
N PRO A 203 -17.28 -4.55 -9.84
CA PRO A 203 -17.63 -3.85 -11.05
C PRO A 203 -18.33 -4.84 -11.99
N GLY A 204 -19.48 -4.44 -12.52
CA GLY A 204 -20.09 -5.06 -13.68
C GLY A 204 -19.57 -4.44 -14.97
N ASP A 205 -20.25 -4.73 -16.07
CA ASP A 205 -19.95 -4.14 -17.37
C ASP A 205 -20.45 -2.68 -17.44
N ASP A 206 -19.83 -1.86 -18.28
CA ASP A 206 -20.26 -0.49 -18.59
C ASP A 206 -20.51 0.44 -17.37
N GLY A 207 -19.77 0.26 -16.27
CA GLY A 207 -19.90 1.09 -15.06
C GLY A 207 -21.01 0.64 -14.11
N GLU A 208 -21.57 -0.55 -14.32
CA GLU A 208 -22.49 -1.17 -13.36
C GLU A 208 -21.76 -1.55 -12.06
N ALA A 209 -22.45 -1.45 -10.93
CA ALA A 209 -21.97 -1.93 -9.63
C ALA A 209 -22.82 -3.12 -9.17
N ILE A 210 -22.20 -4.28 -9.00
CA ILE A 210 -22.82 -5.45 -8.36
C ILE A 210 -22.53 -5.36 -6.86
N VAL A 211 -23.60 -5.26 -6.07
CA VAL A 211 -23.52 -5.11 -4.62
C VAL A 211 -24.11 -6.35 -3.95
N VAL A 212 -23.33 -6.99 -3.08
CA VAL A 212 -23.80 -8.07 -2.20
C VAL A 212 -23.94 -7.51 -0.79
N THR A 213 -25.10 -7.67 -0.19
CA THR A 213 -25.36 -7.30 1.21
C THR A 213 -25.27 -8.52 2.13
N ALA A 214 -25.00 -8.27 3.41
CA ALA A 214 -24.67 -9.28 4.43
C ALA A 214 -25.86 -10.14 4.90
#